data_AF-G0YGJ2-F1
#
_entry.id   AF-G0YGJ2-F1
#
_cell.length_a   1.000
_cell.length_b   1.000
_cell.length_c   1.000
_cell.angle_alpha   90.00
_cell.angle_beta   90.00
_cell.angle_gamma   90.00
#
_symmetry.space_group_name_H-M   'P 1'
#
loop_
_entity.id
_entity.type
_entity.pdbx_description
1 polymer ?
#
loop_
_entity_poly.entity_id
_entity_poly.type
_entity_poly.pdbx_seq_one_letter_code
_entity_poly.pdbx_strand_id
1 'polypeptide(L)' 'MASQRKFFVGGNWKMNGNKASIDGIIQFLNAGPLDPNTEVVVSPPAIYMECV' A
#
# COMPACT_ATOMS: atom_id res chain seq x y z
N MET A 1 -28.16 7.17 -11.59
CA MET A 1 -27.33 5.94 -11.41
C MET A 1 -26.48 6.17 -10.18
N ALA A 2 -26.53 5.27 -9.19
CA ALA A 2 -25.66 5.40 -8.03
C ALA A 2 -24.19 5.31 -8.51
N SER A 3 -23.36 6.31 -8.18
CA SER A 3 -21.92 6.23 -8.39
C SER A 3 -21.40 4.94 -7.75
N GLN A 4 -20.78 4.05 -8.53
CA GLN A 4 -20.09 2.90 -7.95
C GLN A 4 -18.96 3.43 -7.07
N ARG A 5 -18.85 2.88 -5.86
CA ARG A 5 -17.71 3.13 -4.99
C ARG A 5 -16.49 2.43 -5.59
N LYS A 6 -15.34 3.10 -5.56
CA LYS A 6 -14.08 2.51 -6.00
C LYS A 6 -13.71 1.36 -5.07
N PHE A 7 -13.22 0.26 -5.64
CA PHE A 7 -12.77 -0.88 -4.83
C PHE A 7 -11.53 -0.43 -4.03
N PHE A 8 -11.44 -0.83 -2.76
CA PHE A 8 -10.41 -0.32 -1.85
C PHE A 8 -9.74 -1.47 -1.11
N VAL A 9 -8.41 -1.47 -1.11
CA VAL A 9 -7.57 -2.46 -0.44
C VAL A 9 -6.60 -1.75 0.50
N GLY A 10 -6.65 -2.09 1.79
CA GLY A 10 -5.77 -1.53 2.82
C GLY A 10 -4.79 -2.56 3.38
N GLY A 11 -3.50 -2.27 3.30
CA GLY A 11 -2.42 -3.04 3.91
C GLY A 11 -1.94 -2.44 5.23
N ASN A 12 -2.52 -2.86 6.36
CA ASN A 12 -2.06 -2.45 7.69
C ASN A 12 -0.84 -3.29 8.14
N TRP A 13 0.35 -2.69 8.14
CA TRP A 13 1.59 -3.37 8.50
C TRP A 13 1.74 -3.54 10.03
N LYS A 14 0.89 -2.88 10.82
CA LYS A 14 0.92 -2.90 12.28
C LYS A 14 2.29 -2.44 12.76
N MET A 15 2.93 -3.22 13.63
CA MET A 15 4.28 -3.00 14.12
C MET A 15 5.25 -4.00 13.47
N ASN A 16 5.22 -4.11 12.14
CA ASN A 16 6.09 -4.98 11.38
C ASN A 16 6.85 -4.20 10.31
N GLY A 17 8.04 -4.70 10.01
CA GLY A 17 8.90 -4.18 8.96
C GLY A 17 10.17 -3.52 9.49
N ASN A 18 11.20 -3.61 8.66
CA ASN A 18 12.39 -2.77 8.68
C ASN A 18 12.56 -2.15 7.29
N LYS A 19 13.48 -1.19 7.16
CA LYS A 19 13.72 -0.46 5.90
C LYS A 19 13.88 -1.39 4.69
N ALA A 20 14.72 -2.43 4.80
CA ALA A 20 14.96 -3.36 3.70
C ALA A 20 13.69 -4.14 3.27
N SER A 21 12.91 -4.63 4.24
CA SER A 21 11.65 -5.32 3.91
C SER A 21 10.60 -4.37 3.32
N ILE A 22 10.56 -3.12 3.77
CA ILE A 22 9.63 -2.10 3.28
C ILE A 22 9.99 -1.70 1.85
N ASP A 23 11.27 -1.44 1.58
CA ASP A 23 11.77 -1.12 0.24
C ASP A 23 11.39 -2.23 -0.76
N GLY A 24 11.50 -3.50 -0.36
CA GLY A 24 11.09 -4.64 -1.17
C GLY A 24 9.58 -4.68 -1.46
N ILE A 25 8.74 -4.39 -0.46
CA ILE A 25 7.28 -4.30 -0.62
C ILE A 25 6.92 -3.16 -1.58
N ILE A 26 7.53 -1.98 -1.44
CA ILE A 26 7.27 -0.82 -2.29
C ILE A 26 7.68 -1.10 -3.74
N GLN A 27 8.84 -1.70 -3.97
CA GLN A 27 9.26 -2.12 -5.31
C GLN A 27 8.28 -3.10 -5.94
N PHE A 28 7.81 -4.09 -5.17
CA PHE A 28 6.81 -5.06 -5.63
C PHE A 28 5.49 -4.39 -6.01
N LEU A 29 4.96 -3.49 -5.17
CA LEU A 29 3.71 -2.79 -5.43
C LEU A 29 3.80 -1.85 -6.64
N ASN A 30 4.95 -1.20 -6.85
CA ASN A 30 5.18 -0.33 -8.00
C ASN A 30 5.39 -1.09 -9.32
N ALA A 31 5.92 -2.32 -9.26
CA ALA A 31 6.13 -3.16 -10.43
C ALA A 31 4.89 -3.98 -10.83
N GLY A 32 4.00 -4.26 -9.87
CA GLY A 32 2.83 -5.09 -10.08
C GLY A 32 1.77 -4.43 -10.97
N PRO A 33 0.99 -5.20 -11.74
CA PRO A 33 -0.17 -4.66 -12.42
C PRO A 33 -1.22 -4.25 -11.38
N LEU A 34 -1.50 -2.95 -11.29
CA LEU A 34 -2.57 -2.42 -10.45
C LEU A 34 -3.81 -2.15 -11.31
N ASP A 35 -4.97 -2.64 -10.87
CA ASP A 35 -6.24 -2.33 -11.52
C ASP A 35 -6.56 -0.83 -11.32
N PRO A 36 -6.78 -0.04 -12.39
CA PRO A 36 -7.08 1.38 -12.27
C PRO A 36 -8.37 1.68 -11.47
N ASN A 37 -9.26 0.70 -11.33
CA ASN A 37 -10.51 0.80 -10.56
C ASN A 37 -10.33 0.44 -9.08
N THR A 38 -9.09 0.20 -8.63
CA THR A 38 -8.77 -0.12 -7.23
C THR A 38 -7.93 0.99 -6.60
N GLU A 39 -8.27 1.37 -5.37
CA GLU A 39 -7.41 2.16 -4.49
C GLU A 39 -6.65 1.22 -3.56
N VAL A 40 -5.33 1.32 -3.58
CA VAL A 40 -4.45 0.57 -2.70
C VAL A 40 -3.79 1.54 -1.74
N VAL A 41 -3.90 1.27 -0.44
CA VAL A 41 -3.27 2.05 0.62
C VAL A 41 -2.44 1.13 1.49
N VAL A 42 -1.23 1.57 1.84
CA VAL A 42 -0.37 0.90 2.82
C VAL A 42 -0.25 1.76 4.08
N SER A 43 -0.15 1.11 5.24
CA SER A 43 -0.05 1.79 6.55
C SER A 43 1.14 1.21 7.32
N PRO A 44 2.36 1.75 7.13
CA PRO A 44 3.54 1.38 7.91
C PRO A 44 3.46 1.83 9.39
N PRO A 45 4.35 1.32 10.26
CA PRO A 45 4.67 1.99 11.52
C PRO A 45 5.11 3.44 11.28
N ALA A 46 4.75 4.36 12.19
CA ALA A 46 4.94 5.80 11.99
C ALA A 46 6.37 6.23 11.63
N ILE A 47 7.39 5.54 12.18
CA ILE A 47 8.81 5.82 11.90
C ILE A 47 9.22 5.58 10.44
N TYR A 48 8.42 4.84 9.67
CA TYR A 48 8.68 4.51 8.28
C TYR A 48 7.79 5.29 7.31
N MET A 49 7.03 6.28 7.78
CA MET A 49 6.15 7.09 6.90
C MET A 49 6.93 7.90 5.86
N GLU A 50 8.16 8.32 6.16
CA GLU A 50 8.99 9.09 5.21
C GLU A 50 9.66 8.23 4.13
N CYS A 51 9.72 6.91 4.32
CA CYS A 51 10.39 5.99 3.41
C CYS A 51 9.42 5.07 2.64
N VAL A 52 8.11 5.36 2.71
CA VAL A 52 7.04 4.65 2.01
C VAL A 52 6.47 5.53 0.90
#